data_AF-A0A953XEE5-F1
#
_entry.id   AF-A0A953XEE5-F1
#
_cell.length_a   1.000
_cell.length_b   1.000
_cell.length_c   1.000
_cell.angle_alpha   90.00
_cell.angle_beta   90.00
_cell.angle_gamma   90.00
#
_symmetry.space_group_name_H-M   'P 1'
#
loop_
_entity.id
_entity.type
_entity.pdbx_description
1 polymer ?
#
loop_
_entity_poly.entity_id
_entity_poly.type
_entity_poly.pdbx_seq_one_letter_code
_entity_poly.pdbx_strand_id
1 'polypeptide(L)'
;LKSLVLDFCVHITDEGVAKLATLTNLENLSLHGLDELTDASLPALAQLQNLKQLNLPLKAELSEQALRKLHDALPNCTINR
;
A
#
# COMPACT_ATOMS: atom_id res chain seq x y z
N LEU A 1 10.38 -11.87 4.05
CA LEU A 1 10.83 -10.54 3.55
C LEU A 1 10.26 -9.49 4.50
N LYS A 2 11.06 -8.49 4.92
CA LYS A 2 10.62 -7.43 5.87
C LYS A 2 10.43 -6.06 5.23
N SER A 3 11.16 -5.76 4.16
CA SER A 3 11.06 -4.48 3.47
C SER A 3 11.04 -4.72 1.96
N LEU A 4 10.20 -3.96 1.27
CA LEU A 4 10.08 -3.99 -0.18
C LEU A 4 9.86 -2.56 -0.70
N VAL A 5 10.64 -2.18 -1.71
CA VAL A 5 10.54 -0.88 -2.39
C VAL A 5 10.25 -1.15 -3.85
N LEU A 6 9.18 -0.57 -4.36
CA LEU A 6 8.71 -0.71 -5.74
C LEU A 6 8.54 0.65 -6.40
N ASP A 7 9.22 1.68 -5.89
CA ASP A 7 9.05 3.04 -6.36
C ASP A 7 9.31 3.14 -7.87
N PHE A 8 8.46 3.88 -8.57
CA PHE A 8 8.48 4.11 -10.02
C PHE A 8 8.42 2.83 -10.88
N CYS A 9 8.01 1.70 -10.30
CA CYS A 9 7.65 0.51 -11.06
C CYS A 9 6.26 0.70 -11.68
N VAL A 10 6.16 1.59 -12.67
CA VAL A 10 4.91 2.10 -13.26
C VAL A 10 4.00 1.03 -13.89
N HIS A 11 4.50 -0.18 -14.10
CA HIS A 11 3.70 -1.31 -14.59
C HIS A 11 3.07 -2.16 -13.49
N ILE A 12 3.24 -1.79 -12.22
CA ILE A 12 2.55 -2.44 -11.10
C ILE A 12 1.13 -1.87 -11.00
N THR A 13 0.16 -2.76 -11.14
CA THR A 13 -1.27 -2.48 -11.05
C THR A 13 -1.84 -2.85 -9.67
N ASP A 14 -3.13 -2.54 -9.44
CA ASP A 14 -3.86 -2.99 -8.25
C ASP A 14 -3.78 -4.51 -8.05
N GLU A 15 -3.82 -5.31 -9.14
CA GLU A 15 -3.65 -6.77 -9.09
C GLU A 15 -2.24 -7.17 -8.66
N GLY A 16 -1.23 -6.41 -9.10
CA GLY A 16 0.16 -6.58 -8.66
C GLY A 16 0.27 -6.35 -7.15
N VAL A 17 -0.34 -5.27 -6.65
CA VAL A 17 -0.40 -4.96 -5.21
C VAL A 17 -1.16 -6.04 -4.44
N ALA A 18 -2.26 -6.58 -5.00
CA ALA A 18 -3.01 -7.66 -4.38
C ALA A 18 -2.15 -8.91 -4.10
N LYS A 19 -1.20 -9.22 -4.99
CA LYS A 19 -0.25 -10.33 -4.78
C LYS A 19 0.75 -10.05 -3.66
N LEU A 20 1.06 -8.77 -3.38
CA LEU A 20 1.96 -8.39 -2.27
C LEU A 20 1.35 -8.72 -0.90
N ALA A 21 0.02 -8.82 -0.78
CA ALA A 21 -0.65 -9.19 0.46
C ALA A 21 -0.24 -10.57 1.01
N THR A 22 0.33 -11.43 0.15
CA THR A 22 0.88 -12.73 0.56
C THR A 22 2.17 -12.61 1.39
N LEU A 23 2.83 -11.46 1.35
CA LEU A 23 4.07 -11.18 2.06
C LEU A 23 3.77 -10.69 3.49
N THR A 24 3.06 -11.50 4.27
CA THR A 24 2.50 -11.15 5.58
C THR A 24 3.52 -10.71 6.64
N ASN A 25 4.80 -10.98 6.42
CA ASN A 25 5.91 -10.55 7.30
C ASN A 25 6.50 -9.17 6.90
N LEU A 26 5.93 -8.47 5.93
CA LEU A 26 6.36 -7.12 5.55
C LEU A 26 6.12 -6.14 6.69
N GLU A 27 7.15 -5.36 6.99
CA GLU A 27 7.14 -4.26 7.95
C GLU A 27 7.22 -2.90 7.24
N ASN A 28 7.90 -2.81 6.08
CA ASN A 28 8.04 -1.57 5.32
C ASN A 28 7.71 -1.80 3.83
N LEU A 29 6.81 -0.99 3.27
CA LEU A 29 6.44 -1.03 1.86
C LEU A 29 6.43 0.38 1.26
N SER A 30 7.13 0.57 0.14
CA SER A 30 7.09 1.82 -0.63
C SER A 30 6.58 1.58 -2.04
N LEU A 31 5.55 2.34 -2.42
CA LEU A 31 4.83 2.29 -3.70
C LEU A 31 4.83 3.68 -4.37
N HIS A 32 5.85 4.52 -4.13
CA HIS A 32 5.85 5.87 -4.70
C HIS A 32 5.91 5.84 -6.23
N GLY A 33 5.25 6.80 -6.88
CA GLY A 33 5.23 6.89 -8.35
C GLY A 33 4.41 5.81 -9.05
N LEU A 34 3.66 4.98 -8.32
CA LEU A 34 2.66 4.06 -8.89
C LEU A 34 1.32 4.80 -9.03
N ASP A 35 1.31 5.81 -9.88
CA ASP A 35 0.21 6.78 -9.99
C ASP A 35 -1.09 6.18 -10.54
N GLU A 36 -1.04 4.98 -11.15
CA GLU A 36 -2.21 4.26 -11.67
C GLU A 36 -2.93 3.40 -10.61
N LEU A 37 -2.45 3.37 -9.36
CA LEU A 37 -3.16 2.66 -8.30
C LEU A 37 -4.48 3.34 -7.95
N THR A 38 -5.48 2.51 -7.61
CA THR A 38 -6.80 2.97 -7.22
C THR A 38 -7.17 2.45 -5.82
N ASP A 39 -8.34 2.85 -5.34
CA ASP A 39 -8.94 2.32 -4.11
C ASP A 39 -8.97 0.77 -4.06
N ALA A 40 -8.93 0.08 -5.22
CA ALA A 40 -8.91 -1.37 -5.29
C ALA A 40 -7.64 -2.02 -4.70
N SER A 41 -6.53 -1.30 -4.64
CA SER A 41 -5.28 -1.78 -4.02
C SER A 41 -5.33 -1.80 -2.48
N LEU A 42 -6.08 -0.88 -1.86
CA LEU A 42 -6.00 -0.65 -0.41
C LEU A 42 -6.51 -1.81 0.46
N PRO A 43 -7.60 -2.54 0.10
CA PRO A 43 -8.03 -3.71 0.86
C PRO A 43 -6.96 -4.80 0.97
N ALA A 44 -6.11 -4.95 -0.06
CA ALA A 44 -5.01 -5.91 -0.02
C ALA A 44 -3.89 -5.43 0.90
N LEU A 45 -3.54 -4.13 0.84
CA LEU A 45 -2.57 -3.52 1.75
C LEU A 45 -2.99 -3.63 3.21
N ALA A 46 -4.29 -3.49 3.50
CA ALA A 46 -4.85 -3.67 4.83
C ALA A 46 -4.65 -5.08 5.42
N GLN A 47 -4.38 -6.11 4.61
CA GLN A 47 -4.08 -7.46 5.12
C GLN A 47 -2.66 -7.60 5.69
N LEU A 48 -1.77 -6.65 5.37
CA LEU A 48 -0.39 -6.67 5.82
C LEU A 48 -0.28 -6.10 7.25
N GLN A 49 -0.85 -6.82 8.21
CA GLN A 49 -1.00 -6.41 9.61
C GLN A 49 0.33 -6.17 10.37
N ASN A 50 1.46 -6.61 9.80
CA ASN A 50 2.80 -6.34 10.35
C ASN A 50 3.43 -5.05 9.80
N LEU A 51 2.78 -4.33 8.88
CA LEU A 51 3.29 -3.07 8.36
C LEU A 51 3.41 -2.03 9.47
N LYS A 52 4.57 -1.37 9.45
CA LYS A 52 4.94 -0.23 10.29
C LYS A 52 5.06 1.03 9.46
N GLN A 53 5.47 0.92 8.20
CA GLN A 53 5.58 2.03 7.27
C GLN A 53 5.03 1.66 5.89
N LEU A 54 4.14 2.49 5.37
CA LEU A 54 3.56 2.39 4.04
C LEU A 54 3.63 3.75 3.34
N ASN A 55 4.40 3.83 2.26
CA ASN A 55 4.43 5.02 1.41
C ASN A 55 3.57 4.77 0.18
N LEU A 56 2.48 5.53 0.06
CA LEU A 56 1.56 5.48 -1.08
C LEU A 56 1.95 6.52 -2.14
N PRO A 57 1.54 6.32 -3.40
CA PRO A 57 1.74 7.31 -4.45
C PRO A 57 0.92 8.59 -4.20
N LEU A 58 1.58 9.74 -4.36
CA LEU A 58 0.97 11.06 -4.16
C LEU A 58 -0.14 11.36 -5.19
N LYS A 59 0.04 10.91 -6.44
CA LYS A 59 -0.87 11.23 -7.55
C LYS A 59 -1.94 10.18 -7.81
N ALA A 60 -1.89 9.04 -7.13
CA ALA A 60 -2.91 8.02 -7.27
C ALA A 60 -4.29 8.53 -6.82
N GLU A 61 -5.32 8.12 -7.56
CA GLU A 61 -6.72 8.44 -7.31
C GLU A 61 -7.27 7.61 -6.15
N LEU A 62 -6.79 7.91 -4.94
CA LEU A 62 -7.24 7.29 -3.68
C LEU A 62 -8.23 8.19 -2.97
N SER A 63 -9.42 7.68 -2.64
CA SER A 63 -10.44 8.43 -1.92
C SER A 63 -10.12 8.54 -0.44
N GLU A 64 -10.52 9.66 0.18
CA GLU A 64 -10.40 9.86 1.64
C GLU A 64 -11.11 8.75 2.44
N GLN A 65 -12.23 8.23 1.90
CA GLN A 65 -12.94 7.13 2.54
C GLN A 65 -12.10 5.85 2.55
N ALA A 66 -11.44 5.52 1.45
CA ALA A 66 -10.62 4.33 1.35
C ALA A 66 -9.33 4.46 2.18
N LEU A 67 -8.69 5.63 2.17
CA LEU A 67 -7.54 5.95 3.02
C LEU A 67 -7.89 5.85 4.51
N ARG A 68 -9.06 6.35 4.92
CA ARG A 68 -9.52 6.24 6.30
C ARG A 68 -9.74 4.78 6.72
N LYS A 69 -10.37 3.97 5.87
CA LYS A 69 -10.52 2.52 6.12
C LYS A 69 -9.16 1.83 6.24
N LEU A 70 -8.19 2.20 5.42
CA LEU A 70 -6.84 1.67 5.49
C LEU A 70 -6.15 2.04 6.82
N HIS A 71 -6.29 3.30 7.24
CA HIS A 71 -5.78 3.78 8.52
C HIS A 71 -6.42 3.05 9.71
N ASP A 72 -7.74 2.88 9.69
CA ASP A 72 -8.49 2.14 10.71
C ASP A 72 -8.07 0.65 10.77
N ALA A 73 -7.73 0.06 9.61
CA ALA A 73 -7.31 -1.34 9.51
C ALA A 73 -5.83 -1.57 9.89
N LEU A 74 -5.00 -0.53 9.84
CA LEU A 74 -3.57 -0.56 10.16
C LEU A 74 -3.21 0.51 11.19
N PRO A 75 -3.78 0.46 12.42
CA PRO A 75 -3.63 1.52 13.42
C PRO A 75 -2.19 1.71 13.92
N ASN A 76 -1.32 0.72 13.71
CA ASN A 76 0.10 0.76 14.09
C ASN A 76 1.03 1.05 12.91
N CYS A 77 0.50 1.28 11.71
CA CYS A 77 1.26 1.61 10.52
C CYS A 77 1.27 3.12 10.29
N THR A 78 2.45 3.69 10.07
CA THR A 78 2.58 5.05 9.56
C THR A 78 2.32 5.03 8.05
N ILE A 79 1.27 5.71 7.60
CA ILE A 79 0.91 5.82 6.18
C ILE A 79 1.30 7.22 5.69
N ASN A 80 2.19 7.28 4.70
CA ASN A 80 2.65 8.53 4.08
C ASN A 80 2.19 8.60 2.61
N ARG A 81 2.05 9.82 2.08
CA ARG A 81 1.77 10.10 0.66
C ARG A 81 2.81 11.05 0.08
#